data_AF-A0A2S9YY53-F1
#
_entry.id   AF-A0A2S9YY53-F1
#
_cell.length_a   1.000
_cell.length_b   1.000
_cell.length_c   1.000
_cell.angle_alpha   90.00
_cell.angle_beta   90.00
_cell.angle_gamma   90.00
#
_symmetry.space_group_name_H-M   'P 1'
#
loop_
_entity.id
_entity.type
_entity.pdbx_description
1 polymer ?
#
loop_
_entity_poly.entity_id
_entity_poly.type
_entity_poly.pdbx_seq_one_letter_code
_entity_poly.pdbx_strand_id
1 'polypeptide(L)'
;MFEKSPISVLILSFVTFGIYGIIWMYKCSEEMKQRGVELPSFILVFLPIVNFLYLWKFYQGVEKLSNGEHSASMLFLFSLLGPLSLVAFWQTQTTFNKVAGVPG
;
A
#
# COMPACT_ATOMS: atom_id res chain seq x y z
N MET A 1 -2.90 -16.84 22.60
CA MET A 1 -2.09 -15.73 22.06
C MET A 1 -2.18 -14.51 22.96
N PHE A 2 -3.35 -14.24 23.54
CA PHE A 2 -3.60 -13.09 24.41
C PHE A 2 -2.73 -12.96 25.67
N GLU A 3 -2.11 -14.03 26.15
CA GLU A 3 -1.24 -14.00 27.33
C GLU A 3 0.23 -13.66 27.01
N LYS A 4 0.57 -13.37 25.75
CA LYS A 4 1.93 -12.97 25.38
C LYS A 4 2.24 -11.55 25.83
N SER A 5 3.42 -11.34 26.42
CA SER A 5 3.91 -10.01 26.79
C SER A 5 3.96 -9.09 25.56
N PRO A 6 3.44 -7.85 25.65
CA PRO A 6 3.50 -6.88 24.54
C PRO A 6 4.93 -6.64 24.04
N ILE A 7 5.90 -6.61 24.95
CA ILE A 7 7.31 -6.40 24.61
C ILE A 7 7.85 -7.55 23.76
N SER A 8 7.51 -8.79 24.10
CA SER A 8 7.92 -9.96 23.30
C SER A 8 7.35 -9.92 21.89
N VAL A 9 6.10 -9.46 21.73
CA VAL A 9 5.48 -9.31 20.40
C VAL A 9 6.23 -8.29 19.55
N LEU A 10 6.58 -7.13 20.13
CA LEU A 10 7.31 -6.09 19.41
C LEU A 10 8.73 -6.54 19.04
N ILE A 11 9.49 -7.12 19.98
CA ILE A 11 10.85 -7.59 19.73
C ILE A 11 10.86 -8.67 18.64
N LEU A 12 10.00 -9.68 18.76
CA LEU A 12 9.95 -10.75 17.76
C LEU A 12 9.48 -10.24 16.40
N SER A 13 8.53 -9.30 16.38
CA SER A 13 8.11 -8.64 15.13
C SER A 13 9.27 -7.88 14.50
N PHE A 14 10.05 -7.13 15.27
CA PHE A 14 11.19 -6.39 14.74
C PHE A 14 12.30 -7.33 14.23
N VAL A 15 12.71 -8.32 15.03
CA VAL A 15 13.78 -9.28 14.69
C VAL A 15 13.43 -10.11 13.46
N THR A 16 12.15 -10.39 13.24
CA THR A 16 11.67 -11.16 12.07
C THR A 16 11.18 -10.28 10.92
N PHE A 17 11.50 -8.97 10.92
CA PHE A 17 11.09 -8.02 9.88
C PHE A 17 9.58 -8.01 9.61
N GLY A 18 8.77 -8.08 10.67
CA GLY A 18 7.31 -8.04 10.63
C GLY A 18 6.63 -9.39 10.41
N ILE A 19 7.36 -10.45 10.02
CA ILE A 19 6.77 -11.77 9.74
C ILE A 19 6.09 -12.33 10.99
N TYR A 20 6.74 -12.27 12.14
CA TYR A 20 6.14 -12.70 13.40
C TYR A 20 4.88 -11.90 13.72
N GLY A 21 4.86 -10.58 13.44
CA GLY A 21 3.69 -9.72 13.66
C GLY A 21 2.48 -10.16 12.82
N ILE A 22 2.70 -10.54 11.57
CA ILE A 22 1.64 -11.07 10.68
C ILE A 22 1.09 -12.39 11.22
N ILE A 23 1.98 -13.33 11.59
CA ILE A 23 1.58 -14.61 12.21
C ILE A 23 0.82 -14.36 13.51
N TRP A 24 1.28 -13.37 14.30
CA TRP A 24 0.64 -13.02 15.55
C TRP A 24 -0.77 -12.49 15.35
N MET A 25 -0.95 -11.58 14.38
CA MET A 25 -2.25 -11.03 14.02
C MET A 25 -3.22 -12.13 13.55
N TYR A 26 -2.77 -13.06 12.71
CA TYR A 26 -3.59 -14.20 12.29
C TYR A 26 -4.11 -15.03 13.47
N LYS A 27 -3.21 -15.41 14.38
CA LYS A 27 -3.57 -16.21 15.57
C LYS A 27 -4.51 -15.45 16.51
N CYS A 28 -4.27 -14.15 16.71
CA CYS A 28 -5.18 -13.30 17.47
C CYS A 28 -6.57 -13.24 16.83
N SER A 29 -6.66 -13.10 15.50
CA SER A 29 -7.94 -13.11 14.78
C SER A 29 -8.70 -14.43 14.94
N GLU A 30 -8.02 -15.57 14.93
CA GLU A 30 -8.67 -16.88 15.18
C GLU A 30 -9.21 -17.00 16.60
N GLU A 31 -8.46 -16.55 17.62
CA GLU A 31 -8.94 -16.55 19.01
C GLU A 31 -10.12 -15.58 19.22
N MET A 32 -10.18 -14.48 18.46
CA MET A 32 -11.34 -13.58 18.44
C MET A 32 -12.56 -14.27 17.83
N LYS A 33 -12.41 -14.95 16.68
CA LYS A 33 -13.50 -15.70 16.03
C LYS A 33 -14.06 -16.81 16.91
N GLN A 34 -13.19 -17.53 17.63
CA GLN A 34 -13.60 -18.56 18.59
C GLN A 34 -14.47 -18.01 19.74
N ARG A 35 -14.41 -16.70 19.99
CA ARG A 35 -15.21 -16.00 21.00
C ARG A 35 -16.43 -15.27 20.40
N GLY A 36 -16.77 -15.56 19.14
CA GLY A 36 -17.94 -15.00 18.46
C GLY A 36 -17.72 -13.61 17.86
N VAL A 37 -16.47 -13.13 17.76
CA VAL A 37 -16.18 -11.88 17.05
C VAL A 37 -16.08 -12.17 15.55
N GLU A 38 -16.96 -11.57 14.77
CA GLU A 38 -16.88 -11.63 13.31
C GLU A 38 -15.78 -10.69 12.80
N LEU A 39 -14.84 -11.25 12.04
CA LEU A 39 -13.75 -10.51 11.42
C LEU A 39 -13.75 -10.72 9.90
N PRO A 40 -13.38 -9.70 9.11
CA PRO A 40 -13.11 -9.87 7.69
C PRO A 40 -12.02 -10.91 7.42
N SER A 41 -11.90 -11.34 6.16
CA SER A 41 -10.86 -12.28 5.75
C SER A 41 -9.47 -11.73 6.04
N PHE A 42 -8.61 -12.55 6.65
CA PHE A 42 -7.23 -12.19 6.97
C PHE A 42 -6.41 -11.82 5.74
N ILE A 43 -6.80 -12.28 4.54
CA ILE A 43 -6.11 -11.94 3.28
C ILE A 43 -6.07 -10.41 3.03
N LEU A 44 -7.02 -9.66 3.58
CA LEU A 44 -7.10 -8.20 3.41
C LEU A 44 -5.88 -7.47 4.01
N VAL A 45 -5.14 -8.11 4.92
CA VAL A 45 -3.87 -7.59 5.45
C VAL A 45 -2.85 -7.34 4.35
N PHE A 46 -2.89 -8.11 3.26
CA PHE A 46 -1.98 -7.96 2.12
C PHE A 46 -2.49 -6.98 1.06
N LEU A 47 -3.74 -6.52 1.15
CA LEU A 47 -4.35 -5.60 0.20
C LEU A 47 -3.53 -4.30 0.00
N PRO A 48 -2.99 -3.65 1.05
CA PRO A 48 -2.14 -2.47 0.88
C PRO A 48 -0.88 -2.74 0.05
N ILE A 49 -0.27 -3.92 0.21
CA ILE A 49 0.93 -4.31 -0.54
C ILE A 49 0.60 -4.49 -2.01
N VAL A 50 -0.51 -5.19 -2.31
CA VAL A 50 -0.97 -5.38 -3.68
C VAL A 50 -1.34 -4.04 -4.32
N ASN A 51 -1.98 -3.13 -3.57
CA ASN A 51 -2.27 -1.78 -4.03
C ASN A 51 -1.00 -0.99 -4.37
N PHE A 52 0.06 -1.10 -3.56
CA PHE A 52 1.35 -0.46 -3.87
C PHE A 52 2.01 -1.02 -5.13
N LEU A 53 1.96 -2.35 -5.33
CA LEU A 53 2.46 -2.96 -6.57
C LEU A 53 1.70 -2.48 -7.79
N TYR A 54 0.36 -2.40 -7.69
CA TYR A 54 -0.48 -1.88 -8.75
C TYR A 54 -0.13 -0.42 -9.06
N LEU A 55 -0.06 0.44 -8.03
CA LEU A 55 0.21 1.86 -8.17
C LEU A 55 1.60 2.15 -8.74
N TRP A 56 2.60 1.36 -8.34
CA TRP A 56 3.93 1.38 -8.95
C TRP A 56 3.87 1.10 -10.45
N LYS A 57 3.17 0.03 -10.86
CA LYS A 57 3.00 -0.30 -12.29
C LYS A 57 2.22 0.74 -13.06
N PHE A 58 1.19 1.32 -12.44
CA PHE A 58 0.42 2.42 -13.01
C PHE A 58 1.32 3.62 -13.34
N TYR A 59 2.15 4.06 -12.39
CA TYR A 59 3.05 5.20 -12.62
C TYR A 59 4.23 4.91 -13.56
N GLN A 60 4.71 3.65 -13.64
CA GLN A 60 5.61 3.24 -14.72
C GLN A 60 4.97 3.38 -16.10
N GLY A 61 3.64 3.20 -16.20
CA GLY A 61 2.88 3.48 -17.42
C GLY A 61 2.84 4.98 -17.73
N VAL A 62 2.56 5.82 -16.73
CA VAL A 62 2.54 7.28 -16.88
C VAL A 62 3.91 7.82 -17.33
N GLU A 63 5.00 7.38 -16.71
CA GLU A 63 6.38 7.77 -17.06
C GLU A 63 6.71 7.45 -18.53
N LYS A 64 6.29 6.28 -19.02
CA LYS A 64 6.45 5.90 -20.43
C LYS A 64 5.64 6.79 -21.37
N LEU A 65 4.39 7.08 -21.01
CA LEU A 65 3.51 7.95 -21.80
C LEU A 65 3.99 9.41 -21.82
N SER A 66 4.59 9.87 -20.74
CA SER A 66 5.17 11.22 -20.64
C SER A 66 6.57 11.32 -21.25
N ASN A 67 7.08 10.28 -21.93
CA ASN A 67 8.47 10.21 -22.42
C ASN A 67 9.52 10.57 -21.34
N GLY A 68 9.27 10.19 -20.09
CA GLY A 68 10.17 10.47 -18.97
C GLY A 68 10.08 11.88 -18.36
N GLU A 69 9.17 12.76 -18.81
CA GLU A 69 8.95 14.08 -18.17
C GLU A 69 8.63 13.96 -16.67
N HIS A 70 7.88 12.92 -16.28
CA HIS A 70 7.57 12.60 -14.90
C HIS A 70 8.12 11.23 -14.53
N SER A 71 8.89 11.15 -13.44
CA SER A 71 9.39 9.85 -12.97
C SER A 71 8.33 9.08 -12.20
N ALA A 72 8.26 7.76 -12.42
CA ALA A 72 7.33 6.88 -11.72
C ALA A 72 7.55 6.90 -10.20
N SER A 73 8.79 7.03 -9.74
CA SER A 73 9.13 7.08 -8.32
C SER A 73 8.60 8.34 -7.63
N MET A 74 8.74 9.49 -8.28
CA MET A 74 8.19 10.77 -7.80
C MET A 74 6.67 10.70 -7.68
N LEU A 75 5.99 10.26 -8.75
CA LEU A 75 4.53 10.13 -8.76
C LEU A 75 4.02 9.14 -7.71
N PHE A 76 4.71 7.99 -7.57
CA PHE A 76 4.39 7.01 -6.54
C PHE A 76 4.53 7.59 -5.13
N LEU A 77 5.66 8.25 -4.80
CA LEU A 77 5.84 8.84 -3.48
C LEU A 77 4.82 9.95 -3.20
N PHE A 78 4.51 10.81 -4.18
CA PHE A 78 3.51 11.86 -4.04
C PHE A 78 2.12 11.29 -3.77
N SER A 79 1.76 10.17 -4.42
CA SER A 79 0.49 9.49 -4.19
C SER A 79 0.30 8.97 -2.75
N LEU A 80 1.38 8.70 -2.02
CA LEU A 80 1.35 8.22 -0.64
C LEU A 80 1.27 9.36 0.39
N LEU A 81 1.58 10.60 -0.01
CA LEU A 81 1.78 11.73 0.89
C LEU A 81 0.60 12.71 0.89
N GLY A 82 -0.59 12.20 1.25
CA GLY A 82 -1.76 13.02 1.55
C GLY A 82 -2.07 14.05 0.45
N PRO A 83 -2.01 15.38 0.73
CA PRO A 83 -2.29 16.42 -0.28
C PRO A 83 -1.40 16.35 -1.54
N LEU A 84 -0.19 15.78 -1.47
CA LEU A 84 0.68 15.63 -2.65
C LEU A 84 0.11 14.64 -3.69
N SER A 85 -0.84 13.80 -3.30
CA SER A 85 -1.55 12.93 -4.25
C SER A 85 -2.27 13.73 -5.34
N LEU A 86 -2.72 14.96 -5.03
CA LEU A 86 -3.34 15.86 -6.00
C LEU A 86 -2.36 16.29 -7.10
N VAL A 87 -1.08 16.46 -6.75
CA VAL A 87 -0.03 16.77 -7.74
C VAL A 87 0.17 15.58 -8.66
N ALA A 88 0.21 14.36 -8.12
CA ALA A 88 0.32 13.14 -8.93
C ALA A 88 -0.90 12.97 -9.87
N PHE A 89 -2.11 13.28 -9.39
CA PHE A 89 -3.32 13.26 -10.22
C PHE A 89 -3.28 14.30 -11.33
N TRP A 90 -2.88 15.52 -11.01
CA TRP A 90 -2.74 16.60 -11.99
C TRP A 90 -1.71 16.24 -13.07
N GLN A 91 -0.52 15.76 -12.69
CA GLN A 91 0.54 15.36 -13.63
C GLN A 91 0.12 14.16 -14.50
N THR A 92 -0.61 13.20 -13.91
CA THR A 92 -1.17 12.08 -14.67
C THR A 92 -2.18 12.59 -15.70
N GLN A 93 -3.08 13.49 -15.31
CA GLN A 93 -4.10 14.04 -16.20
C GLN A 93 -3.49 14.88 -17.32
N THR A 94 -2.50 15.74 -17.03
CA THR A 94 -1.82 16.52 -18.07
C THR A 94 -1.10 15.63 -19.06
N THR A 95 -0.47 14.55 -18.60
CA THR A 95 0.12 13.53 -19.47
C THR A 95 -0.93 12.90 -20.38
N PHE A 96 -2.07 12.48 -19.84
CA PHE A 96 -3.15 11.88 -20.64
C PHE A 96 -3.75 12.86 -21.65
N ASN A 97 -3.95 14.13 -21.25
CA ASN A 97 -4.44 15.18 -22.15
C ASN A 97 -3.47 15.42 -23.32
N LYS A 98 -2.16 15.51 -23.04
CA LYS A 98 -1.11 15.63 -24.08
C LYS A 98 -1.16 14.45 -25.05
N VAL A 99 -1.23 13.22 -24.55
CA VAL A 99 -1.31 12.01 -25.38
C VAL A 99 -2.59 11.96 -26.22
N ALA A 100 -3.71 12.45 -25.67
CA ALA A 100 -4.99 12.53 -26.37
C ALA A 100 -5.09 13.70 -27.36
N GLY A 101 -4.08 14.59 -27.42
CA GLY A 101 -4.12 15.80 -28.27
C GLY A 101 -5.11 16.87 -27.79
N VAL A 102 -5.52 16.82 -26.51
CA VAL A 102 -6.37 17.85 -25.91
C VAL A 102 -5.50 19.05 -25.55
N PRO A 103 -5.80 20.27 -26.03
CA PRO A 103 -5.06 21.47 -25.65
C PRO A 103 -5.15 21.68 -24.13
N GLY A 104 -4.00 21.92 -23.51
CA GLY A 104 -3.83 22.06 -22.06
C GLY A 104 -4.19 23.44 -21.53
#